data_AF-A0A498P5J8-F1
#
_entry.id   AF-A0A498P5J8-F1
#
_cell.length_a   1.000
_cell.length_b   1.000
_cell.length_c   1.000
_cell.angle_alpha   90.00
_cell.angle_beta   90.00
_cell.angle_gamma   90.00
#
_symmetry.space_group_name_H-M   'P 1'
#
loop_
_entity.id
_entity.type
_entity.pdbx_description
1 polymer ?
#
loop_
_entity_poly.entity_id
_entity_poly.type
_entity_poly.pdbx_seq_one_letter_code
_entity_poly.pdbx_strand_id
1 'polypeptide(L)'
;MSEDVEYMSHMYTDNLRSAILRYGHDAKVVHFLGKLKPWDYSYDTTSKTLKGQSQDSSDMHPNFMLQWWELFFSSVLPLMKEEYGDQPFHSGCTESDIHADVAQMHISHHPPPPQLSSQERKQKWEQGQADYMGMDSFENIEKKLDSFLK
;
A
#
# COMPACT_ATOMS: atom_id res chain seq x y z
N MET A 1 -20.64 23.75 19.91
CA MET A 1 -19.51 22.79 20.00
C MET A 1 -19.25 22.03 18.70
N SER A 2 -20.26 21.67 17.89
CA SER A 2 -20.01 21.03 16.59
C SER A 2 -19.64 22.04 15.49
N GLU A 3 -20.30 23.21 15.48
CA GLU A 3 -20.11 24.25 14.44
C GLU A 3 -18.70 24.89 14.49
N ASP A 4 -18.09 25.01 15.66
CA ASP A 4 -16.74 25.56 15.81
C ASP A 4 -15.65 24.63 15.23
N VAL A 5 -15.87 23.31 15.28
CA VAL A 5 -14.92 22.31 14.74
C VAL A 5 -14.96 22.29 13.22
N GLU A 6 -16.16 22.41 12.65
CA GLU A 6 -16.37 22.46 11.21
C GLU A 6 -15.84 23.78 10.60
N TYR A 7 -16.09 24.91 11.27
CA TYR A 7 -15.54 26.21 10.88
C TYR A 7 -14.01 26.22 10.90
N MET A 8 -13.40 25.68 11.96
CA MET A 8 -11.95 25.57 12.05
C MET A 8 -11.39 24.61 10.99
N SER A 9 -12.05 23.48 10.72
CA SER A 9 -11.67 22.53 9.67
C SER A 9 -11.65 23.16 8.28
N HIS A 10 -12.70 23.93 7.93
CA HIS A 10 -12.74 24.66 6.66
C HIS A 10 -11.64 25.71 6.57
N MET A 11 -11.43 26.52 7.62
CA MET A 11 -10.39 27.54 7.65
C MET A 11 -8.97 26.95 7.50
N TYR A 12 -8.67 25.84 8.16
CA TYR A 12 -7.40 25.13 7.99
C TYR A 12 -7.24 24.54 6.59
N THR A 13 -8.30 23.95 6.04
CA THR A 13 -8.29 23.35 4.69
C THR A 13 -8.08 24.43 3.62
N ASP A 14 -8.72 25.59 3.77
CA ASP A 14 -8.59 26.71 2.83
C ASP A 14 -7.20 27.36 2.89
N ASN A 15 -6.62 27.48 4.09
CA ASN A 15 -5.26 27.98 4.26
C ASN A 15 -4.23 27.00 3.65
N LEU A 16 -4.37 25.70 3.93
CA LEU A 16 -3.51 24.68 3.33
C LEU A 16 -3.65 24.67 1.80
N ARG A 17 -4.87 24.75 1.27
CA ARG A 17 -5.13 24.87 -0.17
C ARG A 17 -4.43 26.09 -0.76
N SER A 18 -4.52 27.25 -0.11
CA SER A 18 -3.86 28.49 -0.54
C SER A 18 -2.33 28.36 -0.54
N ALA A 19 -1.78 27.69 0.47
CA ALA A 19 -0.34 27.43 0.55
C ALA A 19 0.14 26.48 -0.56
N ILE A 20 -0.61 25.40 -0.82
CA ILE A 20 -0.31 24.50 -1.93
C ILE A 20 -0.43 25.28 -3.25
N LEU A 21 -1.47 26.10 -3.46
CA LEU A 21 -1.66 26.99 -4.64
C LEU A 21 -0.43 27.84 -4.92
N ARG A 22 0.15 28.41 -3.88
CA ARG A 22 1.26 29.33 -4.00
C ARG A 22 2.62 28.64 -4.18
N TYR A 23 2.86 27.53 -3.48
CA TYR A 23 4.20 26.93 -3.35
C TYR A 23 4.31 25.51 -3.94
N GLY A 24 3.20 24.88 -4.32
CA GLY A 24 3.15 23.48 -4.74
C GLY A 24 3.83 23.20 -6.08
N HIS A 25 3.99 24.21 -6.94
CA HIS A 25 4.70 24.05 -8.22
C HIS A 25 6.21 23.82 -8.05
N ASP A 26 6.79 24.27 -6.93
CA ASP A 26 8.21 24.08 -6.59
C ASP A 26 8.47 22.81 -5.74
N ALA A 27 7.46 21.95 -5.59
CA ALA A 27 7.57 20.72 -4.82
C ALA A 27 8.63 19.79 -5.44
N LYS A 28 9.58 19.35 -4.61
CA LYS A 28 10.66 18.42 -5.01
C LYS A 28 10.40 16.98 -4.58
N VAL A 29 9.73 16.81 -3.46
CA VAL A 29 9.40 15.52 -2.87
C VAL A 29 7.94 15.54 -2.47
N VAL A 30 7.20 14.52 -2.88
CA VAL A 30 5.78 14.33 -2.53
C VAL A 30 5.67 13.14 -1.61
N HIS A 31 4.96 13.31 -0.50
CA HIS A 31 4.66 12.23 0.43
C HIS A 31 3.15 11.93 0.39
N PHE A 32 2.80 10.76 -0.14
CA PHE A 32 1.42 10.24 -0.11
C PHE A 32 1.06 9.72 1.28
N LEU A 33 0.64 10.64 2.15
CA LEU A 33 0.14 10.38 3.49
C LEU A 33 -1.27 9.78 3.43
N GLY A 34 -1.62 8.94 4.40
CA GLY A 34 -2.92 8.29 4.50
C GLY A 34 -2.86 6.78 4.38
N LYS A 35 -4.03 6.15 4.55
CA LYS A 35 -4.21 4.69 4.48
C LYS A 35 -4.07 4.17 3.06
N LEU A 36 -4.65 4.89 2.10
CA LEU A 36 -4.60 4.55 0.69
C LEU A 36 -3.33 5.13 0.06
N LYS A 37 -2.70 4.33 -0.79
CA LYS A 37 -1.47 4.62 -1.51
C LYS A 37 -1.74 4.73 -3.00
N PRO A 38 -0.82 5.32 -3.79
CA PRO A 38 -1.04 5.50 -5.22
C PRO A 38 -1.42 4.21 -5.96
N TRP A 39 -0.80 3.08 -5.61
CA TRP A 39 -1.05 1.77 -6.19
C TRP A 39 -2.38 1.11 -5.78
N ASP A 40 -3.09 1.65 -4.79
CA ASP A 40 -4.40 1.15 -4.37
C ASP A 40 -5.53 1.69 -5.26
N TYR A 41 -5.23 2.65 -6.16
CA TYR A 41 -6.20 3.26 -7.07
C TYR A 41 -6.23 2.56 -8.43
N SER A 42 -7.38 2.64 -9.10
CA SER A 42 -7.52 2.21 -10.49
C SER A 42 -7.18 3.35 -11.46
N TYR A 43 -6.16 3.14 -12.30
CA TYR A 43 -5.76 4.08 -13.35
C TYR A 43 -6.16 3.58 -14.74
N ASP A 44 -6.86 4.41 -15.51
CA ASP A 44 -7.15 4.13 -16.92
C ASP A 44 -6.05 4.71 -17.81
N THR A 45 -5.26 3.84 -18.42
CA THR A 45 -4.17 4.20 -19.33
C THR A 45 -4.64 4.87 -20.62
N THR A 46 -5.90 4.67 -21.02
CA THR A 46 -6.46 5.19 -22.27
C THR A 46 -6.90 6.64 -22.11
N SER A 47 -7.62 6.93 -21.03
CA SER A 47 -8.08 8.28 -20.70
C SER A 47 -7.05 9.08 -19.91
N LYS A 48 -6.00 8.44 -19.37
CA LYS A 48 -5.06 9.03 -18.40
C LYS A 48 -5.77 9.64 -17.19
N THR A 49 -6.83 9.00 -16.73
CA THR A 49 -7.61 9.46 -15.58
C THR A 49 -7.66 8.41 -14.48
N LEU A 50 -7.77 8.88 -13.25
CA LEU A 50 -8.04 8.05 -12.08
C LEU A 50 -9.54 7.79 -11.99
N LYS A 51 -9.94 6.53 -11.85
CA LYS A 51 -11.36 6.21 -11.62
C LYS A 51 -11.81 6.84 -10.29
N GLY A 52 -12.90 7.61 -10.35
CA GLY A 52 -13.47 8.29 -9.17
C GLY A 52 -12.96 9.71 -8.92
N GLN A 53 -12.07 10.26 -9.76
CA GLN A 53 -11.69 11.67 -9.67
C GLN A 53 -12.80 12.54 -10.30
N SER A 54 -13.56 13.28 -9.49
CA SER A 54 -14.46 14.31 -10.02
C SER A 54 -13.65 15.42 -10.67
N GLN A 55 -14.05 15.82 -11.87
CA GLN A 55 -13.38 16.80 -12.74
C GLN A 55 -13.56 18.25 -12.23
N ASP A 56 -13.59 18.47 -10.91
CA ASP A 56 -13.95 19.77 -10.33
C ASP A 56 -12.75 20.61 -9.89
N SER A 57 -11.52 20.19 -10.23
CA SER A 57 -10.32 20.93 -9.86
C SER A 57 -9.27 20.94 -10.97
N SER A 58 -9.68 21.33 -12.18
CA SER A 58 -8.80 21.38 -13.35
C SER A 58 -7.65 22.38 -13.25
N ASP A 59 -7.76 23.52 -12.56
CA ASP A 59 -6.99 24.67 -13.08
C ASP A 59 -5.79 25.21 -12.30
N MET A 60 -5.36 24.67 -11.16
CA MET A 60 -4.19 25.31 -10.49
C MET A 60 -3.20 24.40 -9.74
N HIS A 61 -3.20 23.07 -9.95
CA HIS A 61 -2.24 22.20 -9.25
C HIS A 61 -1.60 21.07 -10.05
N PRO A 62 -0.30 20.78 -9.83
CA PRO A 62 0.28 19.54 -10.31
C PRO A 62 -0.45 18.36 -9.67
N ASN A 63 -1.14 17.57 -10.49
CA ASN A 63 -1.77 16.33 -10.05
C ASN A 63 -0.66 15.28 -9.82
N PHE A 64 -0.07 15.28 -8.62
CA PHE A 64 1.02 14.37 -8.26
C PHE A 64 0.61 12.89 -8.32
N MET A 65 -0.67 12.59 -8.11
CA MET A 65 -1.19 11.23 -8.26
C MET A 65 -1.12 10.77 -9.71
N LEU A 66 -1.51 11.63 -10.66
CA LEU A 66 -1.39 11.36 -12.09
C LEU A 66 0.07 11.19 -12.49
N GLN A 67 0.97 12.06 -12.02
CA GLN A 67 2.41 11.95 -12.31
C GLN A 67 3.02 10.63 -11.80
N TRP A 68 2.61 10.17 -10.62
CA TRP A 68 3.04 8.88 -10.09
C TRP A 68 2.64 7.73 -11.01
N TRP A 69 1.39 7.73 -11.48
CA TRP A 69 0.89 6.71 -12.41
C TRP A 69 1.54 6.79 -13.79
N GLU A 70 1.75 7.99 -14.34
CA GLU A 70 2.48 8.15 -15.59
C GLU A 70 3.90 7.59 -15.48
N LEU A 71 4.63 7.90 -14.39
CA LEU A 71 5.97 7.37 -14.15
C LEU A 71 5.97 5.84 -14.02
N PHE A 72 5.00 5.29 -13.28
CA PHE A 72 4.86 3.85 -13.13
C PHE A 72 4.68 3.16 -14.49
N PHE A 73 3.76 3.62 -15.32
CA PHE A 73 3.51 3.01 -16.64
C PHE A 73 4.64 3.27 -17.65
N SER A 74 5.29 4.44 -17.61
CA SER A 74 6.34 4.79 -18.55
C SER A 74 7.67 4.10 -18.27
N SER A 75 7.96 3.82 -16.99
CA SER A 75 9.31 3.47 -16.56
C SER A 75 9.37 2.20 -15.72
N VAL A 76 8.41 1.99 -14.80
CA VAL A 76 8.44 0.82 -13.91
C VAL A 76 7.83 -0.40 -14.59
N LEU A 77 6.67 -0.24 -15.24
CA LEU A 77 5.97 -1.34 -15.88
C LEU A 77 6.78 -2.03 -17.00
N PRO A 78 7.50 -1.31 -17.89
CA PRO A 78 8.35 -1.97 -18.89
C PRO A 78 9.46 -2.82 -18.26
N LEU A 79 10.10 -2.32 -17.20
CA LEU A 79 11.14 -3.05 -16.47
C LEU A 79 10.57 -4.31 -15.79
N MET A 80 9.41 -4.19 -15.17
CA MET A 80 8.73 -5.33 -14.55
C MET A 80 8.34 -6.39 -15.57
N LYS A 81 7.86 -5.99 -16.75
CA LYS A 81 7.54 -6.92 -17.84
C LYS A 81 8.78 -7.61 -18.41
N GLU A 82 9.91 -6.91 -18.46
CA GLU A 82 11.18 -7.49 -18.89
C GLU A 82 11.65 -8.58 -17.91
N GLU A 83 11.54 -8.34 -16.60
CA GLU A 83 12.05 -9.25 -15.57
C GLU A 83 11.11 -10.43 -15.26
N TYR A 84 9.79 -10.20 -15.25
CA TYR A 84 8.79 -11.17 -14.78
C TYR A 84 7.79 -11.63 -15.87
N GLY A 85 7.89 -11.10 -17.09
CA GLY A 85 6.98 -11.39 -18.20
C GLY A 85 5.60 -10.74 -18.05
N ASP A 86 4.63 -11.19 -18.85
CA ASP A 86 3.25 -10.66 -18.87
C ASP A 86 2.34 -11.25 -17.76
N GLN A 87 2.92 -11.75 -16.67
CA GLN A 87 2.12 -12.21 -15.52
C GLN A 87 1.33 -11.02 -14.93
N PRO A 88 0.00 -11.13 -14.80
CA PRO A 88 -0.79 -10.05 -14.21
C PRO A 88 -0.39 -9.87 -12.75
N PHE A 89 0.06 -8.66 -12.41
CA PHE A 89 0.27 -8.28 -11.01
C PHE A 89 -1.09 -8.05 -10.38
N HIS A 90 -1.50 -8.93 -9.47
CA HIS A 90 -2.61 -8.63 -8.57
C HIS A 90 -2.15 -7.54 -7.60
N SER A 91 -2.43 -6.27 -7.92
CA SER A 91 -2.62 -5.29 -6.86
C SER A 91 -3.75 -5.86 -6.01
N GLY A 92 -3.49 -6.17 -4.73
CA GLY A 92 -4.43 -6.85 -3.83
C GLY A 92 -5.68 -6.04 -3.48
N CYS A 93 -6.09 -5.11 -4.33
CA CYS A 93 -7.23 -4.23 -4.18
C CYS A 93 -8.25 -4.54 -5.27
N THR A 94 -9.03 -5.60 -5.10
CA THR A 94 -10.33 -5.73 -5.78
C THR A 94 -11.34 -4.83 -5.05
N GLU A 95 -12.02 -3.97 -5.80
CA GLU A 95 -13.00 -2.96 -5.34
C GLU A 95 -14.27 -3.54 -4.65
N SER A 96 -14.25 -4.76 -4.11
CA SER A 96 -15.45 -5.44 -3.60
C SER A 96 -15.45 -5.88 -2.13
N ASP A 97 -14.34 -5.84 -1.39
CA ASP A 97 -14.30 -6.49 -0.06
C ASP A 97 -14.29 -5.50 1.12
N ILE A 98 -15.30 -4.62 1.17
CA ILE A 98 -15.57 -3.79 2.36
C ILE A 98 -16.52 -4.51 3.34
N HIS A 99 -17.05 -5.70 3.04
CA HIS A 99 -17.86 -6.44 4.00
C HIS A 99 -17.59 -7.94 3.95
N ALA A 100 -17.01 -8.43 5.05
CA ALA A 100 -17.07 -9.81 5.54
C ALA A 100 -16.64 -10.92 4.55
N ASP A 101 -15.36 -11.30 4.60
CA ASP A 101 -15.00 -12.70 4.85
C ASP A 101 -13.50 -12.86 5.13
N VAL A 102 -13.15 -13.03 6.42
CA VAL A 102 -11.86 -13.60 6.85
C VAL A 102 -12.05 -15.12 7.00
N ALA A 103 -12.71 -15.75 6.03
CA ALA A 103 -12.90 -17.18 6.00
C ALA A 103 -12.42 -17.70 4.66
N GLN A 104 -11.42 -18.59 4.72
CA GLN A 104 -10.93 -19.41 3.61
C GLN A 104 -9.82 -18.80 2.73
N MET A 105 -8.71 -18.39 3.35
CA MET A 105 -7.43 -18.73 2.74
C MET A 105 -7.26 -20.25 2.82
N HIS A 106 -7.43 -20.92 1.69
CA HIS A 106 -7.17 -22.34 1.53
C HIS A 106 -5.70 -22.63 1.84
N ILE A 107 -5.43 -23.08 3.07
CA ILE A 107 -4.13 -23.65 3.45
C ILE A 107 -3.99 -24.95 2.66
N SER A 108 -3.22 -24.89 1.58
CA SER A 108 -2.68 -26.08 0.98
C SER A 108 -1.80 -26.72 2.04
N HIS A 109 -2.19 -27.90 2.53
CA HIS A 109 -1.40 -28.67 3.49
C HIS A 109 -0.08 -29.05 2.82
N HIS A 110 0.95 -28.25 3.08
CA HIS A 110 2.32 -28.56 2.70
C HIS A 110 2.83 -29.71 3.60
N PRO A 111 3.60 -30.66 3.04
CA PRO A 111 4.17 -31.75 3.84
C PRO A 111 5.03 -31.17 4.98
N PRO A 112 5.15 -31.87 6.12
CA PRO A 112 5.88 -31.35 7.26
C PRO A 112 7.30 -30.98 6.83
N PRO A 113 7.70 -29.69 6.95
CA PRO A 113 9.04 -29.29 6.58
C PRO A 113 10.05 -30.04 7.46
N PRO A 114 11.23 -30.38 6.92
CA PRO A 114 12.29 -31.00 7.72
C PRO A 114 12.52 -30.13 8.95
N GLN A 115 12.53 -30.77 10.13
CA GLN A 115 12.77 -30.07 11.39
C GLN A 115 14.20 -29.55 11.42
N LEU A 116 14.40 -28.33 10.92
CA LEU A 116 15.67 -27.63 11.02
C LEU A 116 16.05 -27.55 12.49
N SER A 117 17.33 -27.74 12.78
CA SER A 117 17.81 -27.60 14.14
C SER A 117 17.59 -26.15 14.61
N SER A 118 17.40 -25.95 15.92
CA SER A 118 17.21 -24.61 16.49
C SER A 118 18.36 -23.65 16.16
N GLN A 119 19.57 -24.20 15.96
CA GLN A 119 20.77 -23.43 15.62
C GLN A 119 20.75 -22.95 14.17
N GLU A 120 20.41 -23.81 13.21
CA GLU A 120 20.26 -23.42 11.80
C GLU A 120 19.14 -22.40 11.62
N ARG A 121 18.02 -22.59 12.33
CA ARG A 121 16.92 -21.61 12.35
C ARG A 121 17.40 -20.25 12.85
N LYS A 122 18.15 -20.21 13.95
CA LYS A 122 18.73 -18.96 14.48
C LYS A 122 19.65 -18.27 13.46
N GLN A 123 20.50 -19.02 12.77
CA GLN A 123 21.39 -18.46 11.75
C GLN A 123 20.62 -17.82 10.58
N LYS A 124 19.52 -18.43 10.15
CA LYS A 124 18.64 -17.86 9.11
C LYS A 124 18.00 -16.55 9.55
N TRP A 125 17.55 -16.48 10.81
CA TRP A 125 17.06 -15.23 11.40
C TRP A 125 18.11 -14.11 11.38
N GLU A 126 19.35 -14.42 11.79
CA GLU A 126 20.45 -13.44 11.81
C GLU A 126 20.83 -12.95 10.40
N GLN A 127 20.53 -13.73 9.37
CA GLN A 127 20.77 -13.40 7.96
C GLN A 127 19.52 -12.80 7.26
N GLY A 128 18.41 -12.61 7.97
CA GLY A 128 17.16 -12.06 7.40
C GLY A 128 16.35 -13.05 6.54
N GLN A 129 16.67 -14.35 6.60
CA GLN A 129 16.00 -15.43 5.86
C GLN A 129 15.04 -16.24 6.73
N ALA A 130 14.30 -15.59 7.63
CA ALA A 130 13.32 -16.23 8.49
C ALA A 130 12.14 -16.79 7.68
N ASP A 131 11.59 -17.93 8.11
CA ASP A 131 10.47 -18.61 7.43
C ASP A 131 9.11 -18.08 7.90
N TYR A 132 8.76 -16.89 7.41
CA TYR A 132 7.55 -16.17 7.82
C TYR A 132 6.23 -16.86 7.47
N MET A 133 6.24 -17.86 6.58
CA MET A 133 5.04 -18.63 6.19
C MET A 133 4.99 -20.03 6.83
N GLY A 134 5.96 -20.36 7.69
CA GLY A 134 6.06 -21.69 8.30
C GLY A 134 6.48 -21.61 9.76
N MET A 135 7.68 -22.09 10.07
CA MET A 135 8.13 -22.23 11.45
C MET A 135 8.28 -20.89 12.19
N ASP A 136 8.53 -19.81 11.46
CA ASP A 136 8.71 -18.47 11.98
C ASP A 136 7.50 -17.57 11.68
N SER A 137 6.33 -18.18 11.45
CA SER A 137 5.09 -17.45 11.21
C SER A 137 4.67 -16.61 12.42
N PHE A 138 3.87 -15.58 12.15
CA PHE A 138 3.35 -14.69 13.17
C PHE A 138 2.58 -15.45 14.26
N GLU A 139 1.73 -16.40 13.89
CA GLU A 139 0.92 -17.19 14.83
C GLU A 139 1.81 -18.00 15.79
N ASN A 140 2.93 -18.53 15.29
CA ASN A 140 3.89 -19.27 16.11
C ASN A 140 4.67 -18.37 17.07
N ILE A 141 5.01 -17.15 16.63
CA ILE A 141 5.67 -16.15 17.46
C ILE A 141 4.72 -15.64 18.54
N GLU A 142 3.48 -15.28 18.19
CA GLU A 142 2.44 -14.82 19.11
C GLU A 142 2.14 -15.88 20.18
N LYS A 143 1.86 -17.12 19.75
CA LYS A 143 1.62 -18.25 20.67
C LYS A 143 2.77 -18.47 21.64
N LYS A 144 4.01 -18.27 21.19
CA LYS A 144 5.18 -18.39 22.06
C LYS A 144 5.20 -17.24 23.08
N LEU A 145 5.00 -15.99 22.65
CA LEU A 145 4.95 -14.85 23.56
C LEU A 145 3.85 -15.01 24.62
N ASP A 146 2.66 -15.44 24.23
CA ASP A 146 1.55 -15.70 25.15
C ASP A 146 1.85 -16.81 26.17
N SER A 147 2.64 -17.82 25.77
CA SER A 147 3.10 -18.86 26.69
C SER A 147 4.17 -18.37 27.67
N PHE A 148 4.97 -17.37 27.30
CA PHE A 148 6.04 -16.82 28.15
C PHE A 148 5.55 -15.69 29.06
N LEU A 149 4.49 -14.98 28.68
CA LEU A 149 3.94 -13.82 29.40
C LEU A 149 2.80 -14.18 30.38
N LYS A 150 2.60 -15.47 30.65
CA LYS A 150 1.62 -16.01 31.58
C LYS A 150 2.27 -16.39 32.91
#